data_AF-A0A9D6EGM6-F1
#
_entry.id   AF-A0A9D6EGM6-F1
#
_cell.length_a   1.000
_cell.length_b   1.000
_cell.length_c   1.000
_cell.angle_alpha   90.00
_cell.angle_beta   90.00
_cell.angle_gamma   90.00
#
_symmetry.space_group_name_H-M   'P 1'
#
loop_
_entity.id
_entity.type
_entity.pdbx_description
1 polymer ?
#
loop_
_entity_poly.entity_id
_entity_poly.type
_entity_poly.pdbx_seq_one_letter_code
_entity_poly.pdbx_strand_id
1 'polypeptide(L)'
;MSRDLNRLRRAGGSARRPLFAAALALFLVLGPEMALADPWAGPSDLRSLLQETLAANRALARQLEELREQQRASEVRLSRLETRRGAAERIIRQYAGGIAFIQGVYRLTDDSDRPLRYAGAASGAGETISILSTEGAGPEVTFEFHGTGFLVSAEGLLVTNRHVVEPWEESERVKGLLRAGFRPGRIVLRAFFPGHPEPFPLEIVALAPDPDIALLRFDPRGIDLPVPPLASPEEQSPVGAPVLLLGYPAGLAALVAKAELRPSASL
;
A
#
# COMPACT_ATOMS: atom_id res chain seq x y z
N MET A 1 -19.87 -89.80 -10.32
CA MET A 1 -18.85 -89.80 -9.25
C MET A 1 -19.46 -89.07 -8.06
N SER A 2 -20.22 -89.78 -7.21
CA SER A 2 -19.74 -90.42 -5.97
C SER A 2 -19.40 -89.35 -4.92
N ARG A 3 -20.33 -89.06 -4.00
CA ARG A 3 -20.26 -89.45 -2.56
C ARG A 3 -19.09 -88.71 -1.88
N ASP A 4 -19.27 -87.93 -0.82
CA ASP A 4 -19.84 -88.37 0.44
C ASP A 4 -19.82 -87.23 1.49
N LEU A 5 -20.77 -87.29 2.43
CA LEU A 5 -20.62 -86.97 3.86
C LEU A 5 -20.25 -85.52 4.24
N ASN A 6 -21.20 -84.63 4.51
CA ASN A 6 -22.03 -84.66 5.72
C ASN A 6 -21.52 -85.61 6.81
N ARG A 7 -20.71 -85.12 7.77
CA ARG A 7 -20.93 -85.32 9.22
C ARG A 7 -19.78 -84.80 10.08
N LEU A 8 -20.21 -84.10 11.13
CA LEU A 8 -19.54 -83.88 12.42
C LEU A 8 -18.45 -82.79 12.40
N ARG A 9 -18.47 -81.75 13.24
CA ARG A 9 -18.98 -81.72 14.61
C ARG A 9 -18.97 -80.28 15.16
N ARG A 10 -20.15 -79.82 15.59
CA ARG A 10 -20.44 -79.05 16.82
C ARG A 10 -19.28 -78.31 17.50
N ALA A 11 -19.44 -77.01 17.75
CA ALA A 11 -19.64 -76.44 19.09
C ALA A 11 -19.69 -74.90 19.01
N GLY A 12 -20.38 -74.28 19.98
CA GLY A 12 -20.77 -72.88 19.96
C GLY A 12 -19.67 -71.86 20.29
N GLY A 13 -20.07 -70.59 20.35
CA GLY A 13 -19.23 -69.48 20.82
C GLY A 13 -19.62 -68.15 20.16
N SER A 14 -20.67 -67.47 20.59
CA SER A 14 -20.68 -66.51 21.72
C SER A 14 -19.72 -65.33 21.56
N ALA A 15 -20.29 -64.20 21.15
CA ALA A 15 -19.93 -62.81 21.47
C ALA A 15 -18.81 -62.59 22.51
N ARG A 16 -17.56 -62.39 22.08
CA ARG A 16 -16.45 -61.80 22.90
C ARG A 16 -15.38 -61.10 22.04
N ARG A 17 -15.78 -60.36 21.00
CA ARG A 17 -14.82 -59.73 20.06
C ARG A 17 -14.36 -58.27 20.32
N PRO A 18 -14.86 -57.46 21.27
CA PRO A 18 -14.32 -56.10 21.45
C PRO A 18 -13.18 -55.98 22.48
N LEU A 19 -13.02 -56.93 23.42
CA LEU A 19 -12.02 -56.81 24.50
C LEU A 19 -10.59 -57.17 24.06
N PHE A 20 -10.43 -58.06 23.08
CA PHE A 20 -9.10 -58.47 22.58
C PHE A 20 -8.42 -57.38 21.73
N ALA A 21 -9.20 -56.54 21.04
CA ALA A 21 -8.66 -55.47 20.21
C ALA A 21 -8.09 -54.32 21.06
N ALA A 22 -8.69 -54.02 22.22
CA ALA A 22 -8.21 -52.99 23.13
C ALA A 22 -6.89 -53.40 23.83
N ALA A 23 -6.72 -54.70 24.14
CA ALA A 23 -5.49 -55.21 24.76
C ALA A 23 -4.29 -55.18 23.81
N LEU A 24 -4.51 -55.39 22.50
CA LEU A 24 -3.43 -55.39 21.50
C LEU A 24 -2.92 -53.97 21.19
N ALA A 25 -3.79 -52.94 21.29
CA ALA A 25 -3.40 -51.56 21.07
C ALA A 25 -2.49 -51.01 22.19
N LEU A 26 -2.67 -51.49 23.43
CA LEU A 26 -1.80 -51.11 24.56
C LEU A 26 -0.38 -51.68 24.43
N PHE A 27 -0.25 -52.85 23.79
CA PHE A 27 1.03 -53.54 23.59
C PHE A 27 1.90 -52.94 22.46
N LEU A 28 1.29 -52.19 21.53
CA LEU A 28 1.99 -51.65 20.35
C LEU A 28 2.55 -50.23 20.54
N VAL A 29 2.10 -49.50 21.58
CA VAL A 29 2.54 -48.12 21.86
C VAL A 29 3.72 -48.08 22.85
N LEU A 30 3.89 -49.09 23.68
CA LEU A 30 4.99 -49.22 24.64
C LEU A 30 5.92 -50.33 24.13
N GLY A 31 7.08 -49.96 23.58
CA GLY A 31 8.07 -50.91 23.05
C GLY A 31 8.50 -51.99 24.06
N PRO A 32 9.24 -53.03 23.61
CA PRO A 32 9.47 -54.26 24.37
C PRO A 32 10.43 -54.13 25.59
N GLU A 33 10.79 -52.92 26.02
CA GLU A 33 11.69 -52.69 27.16
C GLU A 33 10.94 -52.45 28.49
N MET A 34 9.98 -53.31 28.83
CA MET A 34 9.36 -53.31 30.16
C MET A 34 9.28 -54.72 30.79
N ALA A 35 10.26 -55.57 30.47
CA ALA A 35 10.38 -56.91 31.04
C ALA A 35 11.00 -56.96 32.45
N LEU A 36 11.05 -55.84 33.19
CA LEU A 36 11.48 -55.77 34.59
C LEU A 36 10.60 -54.81 35.41
N ALA A 37 9.29 -54.99 35.35
CA ALA A 37 8.36 -54.35 36.29
C ALA A 37 7.62 -55.42 37.09
N ASP A 38 7.52 -55.19 38.41
CA ASP A 38 7.08 -56.14 39.43
C ASP A 38 5.71 -56.79 39.13
N PRO A 39 5.55 -58.13 39.31
CA PRO A 39 4.28 -58.85 39.05
C PRO A 39 3.13 -58.50 40.01
N TRP A 40 3.36 -57.62 41.00
CA TRP A 40 2.40 -57.25 42.05
C TRP A 40 1.99 -55.78 42.03
N ALA A 41 2.01 -55.12 40.87
CA ALA A 41 1.34 -53.83 40.72
C ALA A 41 -0.14 -53.98 41.10
N GLY A 42 -0.53 -53.42 42.25
CA GLY A 42 -1.85 -53.64 42.82
C GLY A 42 -2.95 -52.98 41.99
N PRO A 43 -4.24 -53.27 42.25
CA PRO A 43 -5.36 -52.58 41.60
C PRO A 43 -5.32 -51.04 41.71
N SER A 44 -4.54 -50.49 42.64
CA SER A 44 -4.23 -49.07 42.81
C SER A 44 -3.33 -48.49 41.72
N ASP A 45 -2.32 -49.24 41.25
CA ASP A 45 -1.30 -48.76 40.31
C ASP A 45 -1.83 -48.68 38.87
N LEU A 46 -2.71 -49.62 38.50
CA LEU A 46 -3.42 -49.54 37.22
C LEU A 46 -4.42 -48.38 37.19
N ARG A 47 -5.05 -48.08 38.33
CA ARG A 47 -5.98 -46.95 38.46
C ARG A 47 -5.26 -45.62 38.40
N SER A 48 -4.11 -45.47 39.06
CA SER A 48 -3.30 -44.25 38.99
C SER A 48 -2.80 -43.99 37.57
N LEU A 49 -2.26 -45.02 36.89
CA LEU A 49 -1.81 -44.92 35.51
C LEU A 49 -2.95 -44.53 34.54
N LEU A 50 -4.14 -45.12 34.71
CA LEU A 50 -5.31 -44.76 33.91
C LEU A 50 -5.75 -43.32 34.16
N GLN A 51 -5.75 -42.87 35.42
CA GLN A 51 -6.08 -41.49 35.79
C GLN A 51 -5.08 -40.50 35.19
N GLU A 52 -3.79 -40.81 35.23
CA GLU A 52 -2.73 -40.00 34.63
C GLU A 52 -2.86 -39.92 33.12
N THR A 53 -3.13 -41.05 32.44
CA THR A 53 -3.37 -41.09 30.99
C THR A 53 -4.61 -40.29 30.60
N LEU A 54 -5.69 -40.38 31.39
CA LEU A 54 -6.90 -39.60 31.18
C LEU A 54 -6.67 -38.11 31.42
N ALA A 55 -5.87 -37.74 32.42
CA ALA A 55 -5.47 -36.36 32.68
C ALA A 55 -4.61 -35.80 31.54
N ALA A 56 -3.63 -36.57 31.06
CA ALA A 56 -2.79 -36.22 29.92
C ALA A 56 -3.60 -36.04 28.63
N ASN A 57 -4.53 -36.97 28.34
CA ASN A 57 -5.42 -36.85 27.19
C ASN A 57 -6.33 -35.62 27.27
N ARG A 58 -6.85 -35.29 28.46
CA ARG A 58 -7.64 -34.07 28.67
C ARG A 58 -6.81 -32.80 28.50
N ALA A 59 -5.56 -32.80 28.99
CA ALA A 59 -4.65 -31.68 28.82
C ALA A 59 -4.29 -31.44 27.34
N LEU A 60 -3.99 -32.51 26.61
CA LEU A 60 -3.72 -32.46 25.18
C LEU A 60 -4.95 -31.97 24.39
N ALA A 61 -6.14 -32.46 24.72
CA ALA A 61 -7.38 -31.99 24.09
C ALA A 61 -7.60 -30.48 24.30
N ARG A 62 -7.31 -29.95 25.50
CA ARG A 62 -7.37 -28.51 25.78
C ARG A 62 -6.36 -27.71 24.95
N GLN A 63 -5.11 -28.20 24.86
CA GLN A 63 -4.08 -27.54 24.03
C GLN A 63 -4.45 -27.52 22.55
N LEU A 64 -5.06 -28.59 22.03
CA LEU A 64 -5.55 -28.63 20.65
C LEU A 64 -6.71 -27.67 20.42
N GLU A 65 -7.62 -27.52 21.39
CA GLU A 65 -8.71 -26.55 21.32
C GLU A 65 -8.15 -25.11 21.30
N GLU A 66 -7.21 -24.80 22.19
CA GLU A 66 -6.57 -23.49 22.29
C GLU A 66 -5.80 -23.14 21.01
N LEU A 67 -5.02 -24.08 20.46
CA LEU A 67 -4.32 -23.88 19.19
C LEU A 67 -5.28 -23.63 18.03
N ARG A 68 -6.42 -24.33 17.98
CA ARG A 68 -7.46 -24.11 16.96
C ARG A 68 -8.10 -22.74 17.10
N GLU A 69 -8.36 -22.28 18.33
CA GLU A 69 -8.88 -20.94 18.57
C GLU A 69 -7.87 -19.86 18.16
N GLN A 70 -6.60 -20.02 18.50
CA GLN A 70 -5.52 -19.12 18.07
C GLN A 70 -5.38 -19.09 16.54
N GLN A 71 -5.49 -20.24 15.88
CA GLN A 71 -5.47 -20.33 14.43
C GLN A 71 -6.65 -19.57 13.81
N ARG A 72 -7.88 -19.81 14.27
CA ARG A 72 -9.08 -19.10 13.79
C ARG A 72 -8.98 -17.59 14.00
N ALA A 73 -8.50 -17.16 15.16
CA ALA A 73 -8.31 -15.74 15.46
C ALA A 73 -7.29 -15.09 14.51
N SER A 74 -6.21 -15.81 14.19
CA SER A 74 -5.19 -15.36 13.25
C SER A 74 -5.71 -15.29 11.82
N GLU A 75 -6.48 -16.29 11.37
CA GLU A 75 -7.13 -16.33 10.04
C GLU A 75 -8.11 -15.17 9.86
N VAL A 76 -8.97 -14.90 10.86
CA VAL A 76 -9.90 -13.76 10.84
C VAL A 76 -9.14 -12.44 10.76
N ARG A 77 -8.03 -12.31 11.51
CA ARG A 77 -7.18 -11.12 11.46
C ARG A 77 -6.53 -10.95 10.08
N LEU A 78 -6.03 -12.03 9.48
CA LEU A 78 -5.45 -12.01 8.13
C LEU A 78 -6.49 -11.58 7.09
N SER A 79 -7.67 -12.20 7.10
CA SER A 79 -8.75 -11.91 6.15
C SER A 79 -9.19 -10.44 6.20
N ARG A 80 -9.27 -9.83 7.40
CA ARG A 80 -9.55 -8.40 7.55
C ARG A 80 -8.46 -7.53 6.94
N LEU A 81 -7.19 -7.89 7.12
CA LEU A 81 -6.06 -7.16 6.54
C LEU A 81 -6.03 -7.29 5.00
N GLU A 82 -6.27 -8.49 4.48
CA GLU A 82 -6.35 -8.75 3.04
C GLU A 82 -7.51 -7.99 2.38
N THR A 83 -8.68 -7.98 3.02
CA THR A 83 -9.84 -7.22 2.55
C THR A 83 -9.53 -5.72 2.50
N ARG A 84 -8.84 -5.19 3.52
CA ARG A 84 -8.44 -3.78 3.59
C ARG A 84 -7.41 -3.42 2.53
N ARG A 85 -6.41 -4.28 2.30
CA ARG A 85 -5.39 -4.10 1.26
C ARG A 85 -5.99 -4.15 -0.14
N GLY A 86 -6.89 -5.11 -0.39
CA GLY A 86 -7.57 -5.24 -1.68
C GLY A 86 -8.43 -4.02 -2.01
N ALA A 87 -9.01 -3.33 -1.02
CA ALA A 87 -9.77 -2.10 -1.26
C ALA A 87 -8.88 -0.96 -1.77
N ALA A 88 -7.73 -0.72 -1.13
CA ALA A 88 -6.79 0.31 -1.57
C ALA A 88 -6.24 0.02 -2.97
N GLU A 89 -5.86 -1.23 -3.25
CA GLU A 89 -5.36 -1.64 -4.57
C GLU A 89 -6.41 -1.45 -5.68
N ARG A 90 -7.69 -1.69 -5.39
CA ARG A 90 -8.80 -1.41 -6.33
C ARG A 90 -8.97 0.08 -6.57
N ILE A 91 -8.97 0.90 -5.52
CA ILE A 91 -9.10 2.36 -5.63
C ILE A 91 -7.96 2.94 -6.46
N ILE A 92 -6.72 2.52 -6.20
CA ILE A 92 -5.55 2.95 -6.98
C ILE A 92 -5.71 2.55 -8.44
N ARG A 93 -6.06 1.29 -8.72
CA ARG A 93 -6.22 0.81 -10.10
C ARG A 93 -7.31 1.56 -10.86
N GLN A 94 -8.40 1.93 -10.17
CA GLN A 94 -9.54 2.59 -10.76
C GLN A 94 -9.30 4.08 -11.00
N TYR A 95 -8.66 4.79 -10.06
CA TYR A 95 -8.61 6.25 -10.07
C TYR A 95 -7.22 6.86 -10.29
N ALA A 96 -6.13 6.08 -10.23
CA ALA A 96 -4.78 6.65 -10.42
C ALA A 96 -4.60 7.30 -11.80
N GLY A 97 -5.34 6.85 -12.83
CA GLY A 97 -5.33 7.49 -14.15
C GLY A 97 -5.88 8.92 -14.16
N GLY A 98 -6.68 9.30 -13.16
CA GLY A 98 -7.28 10.63 -12.99
C GLY A 98 -6.43 11.59 -12.18
N ILE A 99 -5.25 11.16 -11.75
CA ILE A 99 -4.35 11.93 -10.90
C ILE A 99 -3.18 12.37 -11.78
N ALA A 100 -2.99 13.68 -11.89
CA ALA A 100 -1.96 14.29 -12.70
C ALA A 100 -0.71 14.57 -11.87
N PHE A 101 0.43 14.30 -12.48
CA PHE A 101 1.67 14.99 -12.12
C PHE A 101 1.68 16.36 -12.79
N ILE A 102 1.78 17.42 -11.99
CA ILE A 102 1.85 18.80 -12.49
C ILE A 102 3.32 19.20 -12.51
N GLN A 103 3.79 19.65 -13.67
CA GLN A 103 5.06 20.33 -13.81
C GLN A 103 4.79 21.77 -14.21
N GLY A 104 5.53 22.69 -13.60
CA GLY A 104 5.50 24.06 -14.04
C GLY A 104 6.87 24.72 -14.03
N VAL A 105 6.95 25.75 -14.85
CA VAL A 105 8.12 26.61 -14.96
C VAL A 105 7.65 28.05 -14.96
N TYR A 106 8.26 28.89 -14.14
CA TYR A 106 8.04 30.32 -14.15
C TYR A 106 9.36 31.08 -14.22
N ARG A 107 9.26 32.33 -14.67
CA ARG A 107 10.36 33.30 -14.68
C ARG A 107 10.00 34.47 -13.77
N LEU A 108 11.03 35.15 -13.27
CA LEU A 108 10.86 36.43 -12.58
C LEU A 108 11.17 37.57 -13.55
N THR A 109 10.41 38.65 -13.48
CA THR A 109 10.57 39.84 -14.31
C THR A 109 10.66 41.10 -13.45
N ASP A 110 11.29 42.16 -13.97
CA ASP A 110 11.20 43.49 -13.35
C ASP A 110 9.86 44.19 -13.70
N ASP A 111 9.66 45.40 -13.20
CA ASP A 111 8.46 46.20 -13.50
C ASP A 111 8.30 46.56 -14.99
N SER A 112 9.34 46.36 -15.82
CA SER A 112 9.32 46.53 -17.28
C SER A 112 9.16 45.21 -18.05
N ASP A 113 8.75 44.14 -17.37
CA ASP A 113 8.60 42.77 -17.90
C ASP A 113 9.89 42.13 -18.43
N ARG A 114 11.06 42.68 -18.06
CA ARG A 114 12.35 42.12 -18.48
C ARG A 114 12.70 40.92 -17.60
N PRO A 115 13.06 39.75 -18.20
CA PRO A 115 13.39 38.55 -17.44
C PRO A 115 14.67 38.72 -16.64
N LEU A 116 14.68 38.12 -15.46
CA LEU A 116 15.91 37.92 -14.72
C LEU A 116 16.85 36.98 -15.48
N ARG A 117 18.10 37.39 -15.69
CA ARG A 117 19.12 36.64 -16.43
C ARG A 117 20.38 36.45 -15.60
N TYR A 118 21.14 35.42 -15.93
CA TYR A 118 22.49 35.25 -15.37
C TYR A 118 23.42 36.31 -15.97
N ALA A 119 24.05 37.12 -15.11
CA ALA A 119 24.98 38.18 -15.51
C ALA A 119 26.45 37.82 -15.21
N GLY A 120 26.67 36.70 -14.51
CA GLY A 120 28.00 36.20 -14.18
C GLY A 120 27.97 35.38 -12.90
N ALA A 121 29.16 35.01 -12.41
CA ALA A 121 29.33 34.40 -11.11
C ALA A 121 30.49 35.08 -10.37
N ALA A 122 30.27 35.42 -9.11
CA ALA A 122 31.32 35.83 -8.20
C ALA A 122 31.74 34.62 -7.36
N SER A 123 33.01 34.27 -7.36
CA SER A 123 33.56 33.29 -6.41
C SER A 123 34.10 34.03 -5.19
N GLY A 124 33.53 33.76 -4.01
CA GLY A 124 34.01 34.27 -2.74
C GLY A 124 33.92 33.17 -1.67
N ALA A 125 34.98 33.00 -0.88
CA ALA A 125 35.03 32.06 0.26
C ALA A 125 34.60 30.61 -0.05
N GLY A 126 34.90 30.10 -1.26
CA GLY A 126 34.59 28.72 -1.65
C GLY A 126 33.15 28.50 -2.15
N GLU A 127 32.34 29.56 -2.23
CA GLU A 127 30.97 29.50 -2.75
C GLU A 127 30.85 30.35 -4.02
N THR A 128 30.25 29.76 -5.06
CA THR A 128 30.00 30.45 -6.34
C THR A 128 28.64 31.13 -6.26
N ILE A 129 28.64 32.46 -6.08
CA ILE A 129 27.43 33.27 -6.03
C ILE A 129 27.09 33.69 -7.46
N SER A 130 25.94 33.25 -7.95
CA SER A 130 25.44 33.70 -9.26
C SER A 130 24.99 35.16 -9.18
N ILE A 131 25.49 36.00 -10.07
CA ILE A 131 25.07 37.40 -10.22
C ILE A 131 23.87 37.40 -11.16
N LEU A 132 22.75 37.96 -10.72
CA LEU A 132 21.50 38.02 -11.47
C LEU A 132 21.21 39.48 -11.87
N SER A 133 20.86 39.71 -13.13
CA SER A 133 20.48 41.02 -13.67
C SER A 133 19.50 40.86 -14.82
N THR A 134 18.64 41.84 -15.06
CA THR A 134 17.77 41.89 -16.24
C THR A 134 18.51 42.30 -17.52
N GLU A 135 19.71 42.86 -17.38
CA GLU A 135 20.61 43.25 -18.48
C GLU A 135 21.72 42.23 -18.73
N GLY A 136 21.73 41.13 -17.96
CA GLY A 136 22.71 40.06 -18.15
C GLY A 136 22.60 39.42 -19.54
N ALA A 137 23.75 39.12 -20.16
CA ALA A 137 23.81 38.45 -21.46
C ALA A 137 23.60 36.91 -21.37
N GLY A 138 23.50 36.36 -20.15
CA GLY A 138 23.29 34.94 -19.94
C GLY A 138 21.84 34.47 -20.16
N PRO A 139 21.59 33.16 -19.96
CA PRO A 139 20.26 32.58 -20.08
C PRO A 139 19.30 33.17 -19.05
N GLU A 140 18.00 33.07 -19.34
CA GLU A 140 16.94 33.44 -18.39
C GLU A 140 16.94 32.51 -17.19
N VAL A 141 16.74 33.08 -16.01
CA VAL A 141 16.56 32.31 -14.78
C VAL A 141 15.13 31.78 -14.78
N THR A 142 15.00 30.46 -14.88
CA THR A 142 13.73 29.75 -14.75
C THR A 142 13.69 28.95 -13.46
N PHE A 143 12.51 28.91 -12.85
CA PHE A 143 12.25 28.15 -11.64
C PHE A 143 11.29 27.02 -11.98
N GLU A 144 11.77 25.79 -11.81
CA GLU A 144 10.96 24.59 -11.99
C GLU A 144 10.32 24.19 -10.67
N PHE A 145 9.09 23.71 -10.74
CA PHE A 145 8.36 23.19 -9.60
C PHE A 145 7.43 22.06 -10.05
N HIS A 146 6.98 21.29 -9.06
CA HIS A 146 6.18 20.11 -9.27
C HIS A 146 5.02 20.07 -8.27
N GLY A 147 3.94 19.41 -8.66
CA GLY A 147 2.77 19.22 -7.81
C GLY A 147 1.92 18.04 -8.25
N THR A 148 0.80 17.88 -7.56
CA THR A 148 -0.22 16.88 -7.87
C THR A 148 -1.55 17.59 -8.04
N GLY A 149 -2.35 17.14 -8.99
CA GLY A 149 -3.77 17.45 -9.00
C GLY A 149 -4.59 16.26 -9.45
N PHE A 150 -5.91 16.37 -9.33
CA PHE A 150 -6.82 15.30 -9.72
C PHE A 150 -7.99 15.86 -10.52
N LEU A 151 -8.49 15.07 -11.47
CA LEU A 151 -9.66 15.44 -12.27
C LEU A 151 -10.90 15.58 -11.39
N VAL A 152 -11.72 16.56 -11.71
CA VAL A 152 -13.06 16.74 -11.13
C VAL A 152 -14.16 16.71 -12.19
N SER A 153 -13.81 16.70 -13.47
CA SER A 153 -14.77 16.52 -14.56
C SER A 153 -14.11 15.90 -15.80
N ALA A 154 -14.89 15.18 -16.60
CA ALA A 154 -14.44 14.52 -17.82
C ALA A 154 -14.08 15.52 -18.93
N GLU A 155 -14.55 16.77 -18.80
CA GLU A 155 -14.27 17.89 -19.69
C GLU A 155 -12.89 18.52 -19.46
N GLY A 156 -12.03 17.90 -18.63
CA GLY A 156 -10.66 18.35 -18.42
C GLY A 156 -10.49 19.38 -17.31
N LEU A 157 -11.39 19.39 -16.31
CA LEU A 157 -11.22 20.19 -15.10
C LEU A 157 -10.40 19.45 -14.05
N LEU A 158 -9.46 20.15 -13.43
CA LEU A 158 -8.51 19.59 -12.48
C LEU A 158 -8.36 20.50 -11.25
N VAL A 159 -8.33 19.89 -10.07
CA VAL A 159 -8.11 20.59 -8.80
C VAL A 159 -6.72 20.29 -8.26
N THR A 160 -6.06 21.32 -7.74
CA THR A 160 -4.78 21.24 -7.04
C THR A 160 -4.75 22.30 -5.93
N ASN A 161 -3.67 22.34 -5.16
CA ASN A 161 -3.45 23.42 -4.22
C ASN A 161 -3.05 24.71 -4.94
N ARG A 162 -3.44 25.87 -4.42
CA ARG A 162 -3.05 27.16 -5.02
C ARG A 162 -1.54 27.36 -4.94
N HIS A 163 -0.88 26.97 -3.85
CA HIS A 163 0.59 27.05 -3.77
C HIS A 163 1.31 26.26 -4.88
N VAL A 164 0.68 25.25 -5.50
CA VAL A 164 1.28 24.54 -6.64
C VAL A 164 1.37 25.45 -7.86
N VAL A 165 0.43 26.37 -8.05
CA VAL A 165 0.39 27.27 -9.22
C VAL A 165 0.94 28.66 -8.91
N GLU A 166 1.16 28.98 -7.63
CA GLU A 166 1.81 30.19 -7.13
C GLU A 166 2.97 29.87 -6.16
N PRO A 167 3.99 29.10 -6.59
CA PRO A 167 5.01 28.54 -5.68
C PRO A 167 5.95 29.58 -5.06
N TRP A 168 5.96 30.80 -5.58
CA TRP A 168 6.80 31.90 -5.08
C TRP A 168 6.39 32.41 -3.70
N GLU A 169 5.17 32.12 -3.25
CA GLU A 169 4.72 32.53 -1.91
C GLU A 169 5.42 31.75 -0.79
N GLU A 170 5.86 30.52 -1.05
CA GLU A 170 6.50 29.67 -0.06
C GLU A 170 8.03 29.67 -0.14
N SER A 171 8.59 30.04 -1.29
CA SER A 171 10.03 29.95 -1.53
C SER A 171 10.82 31.11 -0.92
N GLU A 172 11.56 30.86 0.17
CA GLU A 172 12.44 31.87 0.82
C GLU A 172 13.46 32.48 -0.15
N ARG A 173 14.02 31.66 -1.05
CA ARG A 173 14.96 32.13 -2.08
C ARG A 173 14.31 33.17 -3.00
N VAL A 174 13.05 32.94 -3.36
CA VAL A 174 12.31 33.82 -4.28
C VAL A 174 11.77 35.04 -3.53
N LYS A 175 11.36 34.92 -2.26
CA LYS A 175 10.95 36.05 -1.42
C LYS A 175 12.01 37.16 -1.37
N GLY A 176 13.30 36.82 -1.35
CA GLY A 176 14.38 37.80 -1.45
C GLY A 176 14.35 38.61 -2.77
N LEU A 177 14.11 37.93 -3.89
CA LEU A 177 13.97 38.56 -5.21
C LEU A 177 12.67 39.37 -5.32
N LEU A 178 11.57 38.89 -4.75
CA LEU A 178 10.32 39.65 -4.71
C LEU A 178 10.46 40.97 -3.93
N ARG A 179 11.16 40.95 -2.79
CA ARG A 179 11.49 42.17 -2.02
C ARG A 179 12.39 43.14 -2.78
N ALA A 180 13.20 42.64 -3.71
CA ALA A 180 14.03 43.45 -4.59
C ALA A 180 13.26 44.06 -5.79
N GLY A 181 11.95 43.84 -5.88
CA GLY A 181 11.08 44.41 -6.91
C GLY A 181 10.80 43.49 -8.10
N PHE A 182 11.30 42.26 -8.09
CA PHE A 182 10.96 41.28 -9.12
C PHE A 182 9.55 40.71 -8.89
N ARG A 183 8.87 40.35 -9.98
CA ARG A 183 7.53 39.77 -9.93
C ARG A 183 7.50 38.44 -10.67
N PRO A 184 6.63 37.50 -10.26
CA PRO A 184 6.36 36.31 -11.05
C PRO A 184 5.79 36.71 -12.41
N GLY A 185 6.49 36.33 -13.47
CA GLY A 185 6.05 36.52 -14.84
C GLY A 185 5.19 35.35 -15.32
N ARG A 186 5.19 35.14 -16.63
CA ARG A 186 4.43 34.05 -17.26
C ARG A 186 4.82 32.68 -16.70
N ILE A 187 3.80 31.92 -16.32
CA ILE A 187 3.90 30.52 -15.90
C ILE A 187 3.54 29.59 -17.07
N VAL A 188 4.29 28.52 -17.21
CA VAL A 188 3.94 27.40 -18.11
C VAL A 188 3.61 26.22 -17.23
N LEU A 189 2.38 25.70 -17.35
CA LEU A 189 1.88 24.57 -16.58
C LEU A 189 1.54 23.40 -17.50
N ARG A 190 1.91 22.19 -17.08
CA ARG A 190 1.65 20.94 -17.80
C ARG A 190 1.21 19.85 -16.84
N ALA A 191 0.18 19.10 -17.21
CA ALA A 191 -0.23 17.87 -16.55
C ALA A 191 0.30 16.64 -17.31
N PHE A 192 0.70 15.62 -16.56
CA PHE A 192 1.06 14.31 -17.07
C PHE A 192 0.20 13.24 -16.38
N PHE A 193 -0.43 12.38 -17.18
CA PHE A 193 -1.29 11.31 -16.68
C PHE A 193 -0.65 9.93 -16.93
N PRO A 194 -0.81 8.96 -16.02
CA PRO A 194 -0.33 7.59 -16.24
C PRO A 194 -0.85 7.00 -17.54
N GLY A 195 0.03 6.40 -18.34
CA GLY A 195 -0.34 5.79 -19.63
C GLY A 195 -0.38 6.77 -20.81
N HIS A 196 -0.21 8.07 -20.57
CA HIS A 196 -0.21 9.10 -21.61
C HIS A 196 1.16 9.81 -21.65
N PRO A 197 1.96 9.61 -22.71
CA PRO A 197 3.32 10.16 -22.78
C PRO A 197 3.34 11.67 -23.05
N GLU A 198 2.31 12.20 -23.72
CA GLU A 198 2.25 13.61 -24.06
C GLU A 198 1.68 14.44 -22.91
N PRO A 199 2.32 15.57 -22.56
CA PRO A 199 1.79 16.49 -21.57
C PRO A 199 0.53 17.20 -22.08
N PHE A 200 -0.32 17.59 -21.13
CA PHE A 200 -1.48 18.43 -21.36
C PHE A 200 -1.18 19.84 -20.84
N PRO A 201 -1.17 20.88 -21.70
CA PRO A 201 -1.06 22.27 -21.25
C PRO A 201 -2.23 22.61 -20.30
N LEU A 202 -1.91 23.23 -19.17
CA LEU A 202 -2.91 23.63 -18.18
C LEU A 202 -3.11 25.14 -18.23
N GLU A 203 -4.37 25.55 -18.07
CA GLU A 203 -4.78 26.93 -17.89
C GLU A 203 -5.38 27.11 -16.50
N ILE A 204 -5.07 28.23 -15.85
CA ILE A 204 -5.68 28.59 -14.56
C ILE A 204 -7.08 29.14 -14.82
N VAL A 205 -8.09 28.51 -14.21
CA VAL A 205 -9.50 28.93 -14.29
C VAL A 205 -9.87 29.81 -13.10
N ALA A 206 -9.51 29.38 -11.89
CA ALA A 206 -9.82 30.09 -10.66
C ALA A 206 -8.81 29.77 -9.56
N LEU A 207 -8.61 30.72 -8.65
CA LEU A 207 -7.76 30.60 -7.47
C LEU A 207 -8.56 30.99 -6.22
N ALA A 208 -8.43 30.19 -5.16
CA ALA A 208 -9.03 30.44 -3.85
C ALA A 208 -7.90 30.44 -2.80
N PRO A 209 -7.52 31.62 -2.25
CA PRO A 209 -6.44 31.73 -1.26
C PRO A 209 -6.71 30.95 0.02
N ASP A 210 -7.95 30.99 0.48
CA ASP A 210 -8.46 30.21 1.61
C ASP A 210 -9.69 29.45 1.08
N PRO A 211 -9.59 28.12 0.83
CA PRO A 211 -8.73 27.13 1.50
C PRO A 211 -7.51 26.60 0.69
N ASP A 212 -6.72 27.46 0.05
CA ASP A 212 -5.54 27.09 -0.77
C ASP A 212 -5.86 26.11 -1.93
N ILE A 213 -6.83 26.48 -2.77
CA ILE A 213 -7.29 25.68 -3.91
C ILE A 213 -7.10 26.43 -5.23
N ALA A 214 -6.67 25.70 -6.26
CA ALA A 214 -6.68 26.16 -7.65
C ALA A 214 -7.48 25.20 -8.54
N LEU A 215 -8.29 25.79 -9.41
CA LEU A 215 -8.99 25.08 -10.48
C LEU A 215 -8.28 25.34 -11.81
N LEU A 216 -7.91 24.24 -12.47
CA LEU A 216 -7.19 24.22 -13.74
C LEU A 216 -8.05 23.56 -14.82
N ARG A 217 -7.77 23.90 -16.08
CA ARG A 217 -8.40 23.30 -17.26
C ARG A 217 -7.35 22.84 -18.26
N PHE A 218 -7.63 21.74 -18.95
CA PHE A 218 -6.91 21.29 -20.13
C PHE A 218 -7.88 20.71 -21.16
N ASP A 219 -7.43 20.56 -22.41
CA ASP A 219 -8.18 19.81 -23.42
C ASP A 219 -7.87 18.31 -23.28
N PRO A 220 -8.86 17.45 -22.94
CA PRO A 220 -8.63 16.01 -22.80
C PRO A 220 -8.32 15.31 -24.13
N ARG A 221 -8.48 15.98 -25.28
CA ARG A 221 -8.16 15.44 -26.61
C ARG A 221 -8.87 14.11 -26.90
N GLY A 222 -10.08 13.95 -26.37
CA GLY A 222 -10.91 12.74 -26.51
C GLY A 222 -10.45 11.53 -25.68
N ILE A 223 -9.51 11.71 -24.76
CA ILE A 223 -9.06 10.66 -23.84
C ILE A 223 -10.03 10.55 -22.68
N ASP A 224 -10.42 9.31 -22.36
CA ASP A 224 -11.23 8.99 -21.18
C ASP A 224 -10.33 8.79 -19.96
N LEU A 225 -10.34 9.76 -19.05
CA LEU A 225 -9.59 9.73 -17.79
C LEU A 225 -10.58 9.52 -16.63
N PRO A 226 -10.29 8.61 -15.69
CA PRO A 226 -11.20 8.33 -14.60
C PRO A 226 -11.30 9.54 -13.67
N VAL A 227 -12.51 9.99 -13.35
CA VAL A 227 -12.75 11.11 -12.42
C VAL A 227 -13.01 10.55 -11.01
N PRO A 228 -12.14 10.82 -10.02
CA PRO A 228 -12.41 10.47 -8.62
C PRO A 228 -13.73 11.09 -8.15
N PRO A 229 -14.62 10.33 -7.48
CA PRO A 229 -15.86 10.89 -6.96
C PRO A 229 -15.57 11.88 -5.83
N LEU A 230 -16.27 13.00 -5.85
CA LEU A 230 -16.28 13.96 -4.74
C LEU A 230 -17.35 13.57 -3.73
N ALA A 231 -16.97 13.52 -2.46
CA ALA A 231 -17.92 13.30 -1.38
C ALA A 231 -18.91 14.47 -1.27
N SER A 232 -20.15 14.17 -0.92
CA SER A 232 -21.13 15.23 -0.63
C SER A 232 -20.78 15.91 0.70
N PRO A 233 -21.12 17.20 0.91
CA PRO A 233 -20.85 17.89 2.18
C PRO A 233 -21.46 17.21 3.41
N GLU A 234 -22.52 16.42 3.21
CA GLU A 234 -23.23 15.65 4.24
C GLU A 234 -22.51 14.34 4.62
N GLU A 235 -21.62 13.85 3.76
CA GLU A 235 -20.89 12.58 3.94
C GLU A 235 -19.63 12.81 4.78
N GLN A 236 -19.81 12.91 6.10
CA GLN A 236 -18.67 13.02 7.02
C GLN A 236 -18.03 11.66 7.28
N SER A 237 -16.72 11.56 7.02
CA SER A 237 -15.95 10.39 7.41
C SER A 237 -15.69 10.39 8.92
N PRO A 238 -15.99 9.30 9.65
CA PRO A 238 -15.75 9.23 11.09
C PRO A 238 -14.25 9.26 11.40
N VAL A 239 -13.90 9.78 12.58
CA VAL A 239 -12.52 9.77 13.06
C VAL A 239 -11.99 8.34 13.15
N GLY A 240 -10.81 8.10 12.61
CA GLY A 240 -10.20 6.76 12.52
C GLY A 240 -10.59 5.98 11.27
N ALA A 241 -11.43 6.54 10.40
CA ALA A 241 -11.62 5.99 9.05
C ALA A 241 -10.27 5.94 8.29
N PRO A 242 -9.99 4.86 7.56
CA PRO A 242 -8.78 4.78 6.76
C PRO A 242 -8.81 5.82 5.64
N VAL A 243 -7.71 6.55 5.47
CA VAL A 243 -7.52 7.52 4.39
C VAL A 243 -6.43 7.01 3.45
N LEU A 244 -6.67 7.18 2.15
CA LEU A 244 -5.68 6.91 1.11
C LEU A 244 -5.28 8.24 0.47
N LEU A 245 -4.00 8.61 0.63
CA LEU A 245 -3.42 9.75 -0.06
C LEU A 245 -2.82 9.29 -1.38
N LEU A 246 -3.25 9.91 -2.48
CA LEU A 246 -2.74 9.63 -3.82
C LEU A 246 -2.10 10.89 -4.40
N GLY A 247 -0.90 10.74 -4.96
CA GLY A 247 -0.20 11.83 -5.60
C GLY A 247 1.24 11.51 -5.94
N TYR A 248 1.99 12.56 -6.28
CA TYR A 248 3.38 12.53 -6.72
C TYR A 248 4.28 13.34 -5.76
N PRO A 249 4.37 12.95 -4.47
CA PRO A 249 4.97 13.79 -3.42
C PRO A 249 6.47 14.03 -3.60
N ALA A 250 7.19 13.13 -4.25
CA ALA A 250 8.64 13.24 -4.47
C ALA A 250 9.01 13.71 -5.88
N GLY A 251 8.03 14.23 -6.63
CA GLY A 251 8.23 14.79 -7.95
C GLY A 251 8.85 13.83 -8.96
N LEU A 252 9.63 14.38 -9.90
CA LEU A 252 10.29 13.60 -10.95
C LEU A 252 11.32 12.61 -10.38
N ALA A 253 12.00 12.94 -9.27
CA ALA A 253 13.04 12.10 -8.67
C ALA A 253 12.52 10.72 -8.24
N ALA A 254 11.33 10.67 -7.63
CA ALA A 254 10.71 9.37 -7.30
C ALA A 254 10.14 8.63 -8.51
N LEU A 255 9.71 9.34 -9.55
CA LEU A 255 9.28 8.70 -10.80
C LEU A 255 10.46 8.03 -11.51
N VAL A 256 11.61 8.70 -11.57
CA VAL A 256 12.85 8.15 -12.14
C VAL A 256 13.34 6.98 -11.30
N ALA A 257 13.43 7.11 -9.98
CA ALA A 257 13.82 6.01 -9.10
C ALA A 257 12.89 4.78 -9.27
N LYS A 258 11.58 4.99 -9.39
CA LYS A 258 10.62 3.90 -9.64
C LYS A 258 10.78 3.28 -11.05
N ALA A 259 11.15 4.07 -12.05
CA ALA A 259 11.41 3.58 -13.40
C ALA A 259 12.70 2.76 -13.46
N GLU A 260 13.75 3.20 -12.79
CA GLU A 260 15.03 2.48 -12.69
C GLU A 260 14.91 1.17 -11.89
N LEU A 261 14.02 1.13 -10.90
CA LEU A 261 13.68 -0.09 -10.15
C LEU A 261 12.86 -1.12 -10.94
N ARG A 262 12.43 -0.80 -12.17
CA ARG A 262 11.94 -1.80 -13.13
C ARG A 262 13.07 -2.17 -14.09
N PRO A 263 13.98 -3.10 -13.72
CA PRO A 263 14.85 -3.69 -14.72
C PRO A 263 13.96 -4.32 -15.79
N SER A 264 14.27 -4.00 -17.03
CA SER A 264 13.67 -4.52 -18.25
C SER A 264 13.50 -6.03 -18.16
N ALA A 265 12.27 -6.48 -17.87
CA ALA A 265 11.81 -7.81 -18.24
C ALA A 265 11.62 -7.80 -19.76
N SER A 266 12.73 -7.87 -20.48
CA SER A 266 12.77 -8.18 -21.91
C SER A 266 13.12 -9.66 -22.06
N LEU A 267 12.25 -10.31 -22.84
CA LEU A 267 12.24 -11.68 -23.34
C LEU A 267 13.60 -12.17 -23.88
#